data_AF-A0A0P0UZI8-F1
#
_entry.id   AF-A0A0P0UZI8-F1
#
_cell.length_a   1.000
_cell.length_b   1.000
_cell.length_c   1.000
_cell.angle_alpha   90.00
_cell.angle_beta   90.00
_cell.angle_gamma   90.00
#
_symmetry.space_group_name_H-M   'P 1'
#
loop_
_entity.id
_entity.type
_entity.pdbx_description
1 polymer ?
#
loop_
_entity_poly.entity_id
_entity_poly.type
_entity_poly.pdbx_seq_one_letter_code
_entity_poly.pdbx_strand_id
1 'polypeptide(L)'
;MADDGDGDCVNLEPFFYDEAATVAEAAAAAERREREEQEKAREAAANARRWAAHNAALAGIREYDPAEETYIYTRYHYADLSEFDLDEESRLPPMRHTAATYAPPARALHFLCDMINVLAVRIILPSSDRSDGGGVGFPISVYGSVIARDQLDYKCVHLFRRCRDDPQLITSEDELSLILTGPHRGLVLYDALYIEVDLKMKVKGDQQQGCKDKRLSKGLIVLDGVLLSTNLSDHLRAAVKTATLDRRSTMPCAVQVTYAYVTRAVEATVSVELLHDQGG
;
A
#
# COMPACT_ATOMS: atom_id res chain seq x y z
N MET A 1 -67.42 65.79 -9.32
CA MET A 1 -66.22 66.62 -9.08
C MET A 1 -65.04 65.73 -9.34
N ALA A 2 -64.16 66.14 -10.25
CA ALA A 2 -62.90 65.47 -10.50
C ALA A 2 -62.04 65.57 -9.24
N ASP A 3 -61.47 64.45 -8.82
CA ASP A 3 -60.30 64.44 -7.95
C ASP A 3 -59.23 63.68 -8.73
N ASP A 4 -58.58 64.46 -9.59
CA ASP A 4 -57.38 64.11 -10.32
C ASP A 4 -56.21 64.18 -9.33
N GLY A 5 -55.37 63.15 -9.30
CA GLY A 5 -54.14 63.25 -8.51
C GLY A 5 -53.37 61.97 -8.27
N ASP A 6 -53.32 61.08 -9.25
CA ASP A 6 -52.22 60.12 -9.37
C ASP A 6 -50.91 60.91 -9.42
N GLY A 7 -50.24 60.96 -8.29
CA GLY A 7 -48.97 61.61 -8.11
C GLY A 7 -48.37 60.99 -6.87
N ASP A 8 -48.10 59.69 -6.93
CA ASP A 8 -47.14 59.02 -6.06
C ASP A 8 -45.81 59.77 -6.19
N CYS A 9 -45.70 60.89 -5.48
CA CYS A 9 -44.44 61.46 -5.05
C CYS A 9 -43.87 60.42 -4.10
N VAL A 10 -43.33 59.35 -4.68
CA VAL A 10 -42.52 58.36 -4.01
C VAL A 10 -41.57 59.17 -3.16
N ASN A 11 -41.74 59.05 -1.83
CA ASN A 11 -40.90 59.71 -0.86
C ASN A 11 -39.47 59.31 -1.19
N LEU A 12 -38.79 60.15 -1.97
CA LEU A 12 -37.36 60.12 -2.12
C LEU A 12 -36.86 60.57 -0.76
N GLU A 13 -36.79 59.62 0.19
CA GLU A 13 -36.06 59.85 1.43
C GLU A 13 -34.72 60.45 1.01
N PRO A 14 -34.32 61.59 1.59
CA PRO A 14 -33.09 62.22 1.19
C PRO A 14 -32.00 61.18 1.34
N PHE A 15 -31.30 60.87 0.24
CA PHE A 15 -30.07 60.10 0.26
C PHE A 15 -29.05 60.88 1.07
N PHE A 16 -29.21 60.91 2.39
CA PHE A 16 -28.19 61.37 3.31
C PHE A 16 -27.11 60.30 3.25
N TYR A 17 -26.14 60.55 2.38
CA TYR A 17 -24.87 59.87 2.40
C TYR A 17 -24.22 60.14 3.76
N ASP A 18 -24.37 59.21 4.69
CA ASP A 18 -23.59 59.22 5.92
C ASP A 18 -22.18 58.75 5.58
N GLU A 19 -21.32 59.73 5.29
CA GLU A 19 -19.90 59.50 5.01
C GLU A 19 -19.21 58.68 6.09
N ALA A 20 -19.61 58.82 7.37
CA ALA A 20 -19.00 58.05 8.46
C ALA A 20 -19.44 56.59 8.42
N ALA A 21 -20.72 56.31 8.14
CA ALA A 21 -21.22 54.94 8.00
C ALA A 21 -20.63 54.24 6.77
N THR A 22 -20.53 54.93 5.63
CA THR A 22 -19.92 54.35 4.41
C THR A 22 -18.42 54.10 4.60
N VAL A 23 -17.70 54.99 5.29
CA VAL A 23 -16.29 54.80 5.65
C VAL A 23 -16.13 53.62 6.62
N ALA A 24 -17.02 53.47 7.61
CA ALA A 24 -16.98 52.35 8.55
C ALA A 24 -17.29 50.99 7.89
N GLU A 25 -18.27 50.94 6.99
CA GLU A 25 -18.59 49.74 6.21
C GLU A 25 -17.43 49.36 5.27
N ALA A 26 -16.83 50.35 4.61
CA ALA A 26 -15.65 50.15 3.76
C ALA A 26 -14.45 49.64 4.58
N ALA A 27 -14.23 50.16 5.79
CA ALA A 27 -13.19 49.67 6.70
C ALA A 27 -13.46 48.22 7.15
N ALA A 28 -14.69 47.90 7.56
CA ALA A 28 -15.06 46.54 7.94
C ALA A 28 -14.98 45.55 6.76
N ALA A 29 -15.32 45.99 5.54
CA ALA A 29 -15.16 45.21 4.33
C ALA A 29 -13.68 44.99 3.97
N ALA A 30 -12.82 45.99 4.18
CA ALA A 30 -11.38 45.86 4.00
C ALA A 30 -10.76 44.88 5.01
N GLU A 31 -11.13 44.96 6.29
CA GLU A 31 -10.68 44.00 7.32
C GLU A 31 -11.13 42.56 7.01
N ARG A 32 -12.38 42.37 6.55
CA ARG A 32 -12.87 41.05 6.13
C ARG A 32 -12.04 40.49 4.98
N ARG A 33 -11.78 41.30 3.95
CA ARG A 33 -10.93 40.91 2.81
C ARG A 33 -9.52 40.54 3.25
N GLU A 34 -8.91 41.33 4.13
CA GLU A 34 -7.57 41.02 4.65
C GLU A 34 -7.57 39.69 5.42
N ARG A 35 -8.57 39.43 6.26
CA ARG A 35 -8.69 38.14 6.98
C ARG A 35 -8.86 36.95 6.03
N GLU A 36 -9.72 37.09 5.01
CA GLU A 36 -9.92 36.06 3.99
C GLU A 36 -8.63 35.81 3.18
N GLU A 37 -7.89 36.86 2.85
CA GLU A 37 -6.58 36.75 2.17
C GLU A 37 -5.56 36.04 3.07
N GLN A 38 -5.51 36.38 4.36
CA GLN A 38 -4.65 35.71 5.33
C GLN A 38 -5.01 34.24 5.51
N GLU A 39 -6.30 33.89 5.55
CA GLU A 39 -6.77 32.51 5.65
C GLU A 39 -6.42 31.70 4.41
N LYS A 40 -6.72 32.21 3.21
CA LYS A 40 -6.31 31.59 1.94
C LYS A 40 -4.80 31.40 1.84
N ALA A 41 -4.02 32.39 2.30
CA ALA A 41 -2.57 32.27 2.34
C ALA A 41 -2.09 31.17 3.31
N ARG A 42 -2.74 31.02 4.47
CA ARG A 42 -2.46 29.94 5.42
C ARG A 42 -2.80 28.56 4.85
N GLU A 43 -3.96 28.42 4.22
CA GLU A 43 -4.38 27.17 3.56
C GLU A 43 -3.44 26.79 2.40
N ALA A 44 -3.09 27.76 1.56
CA ALA A 44 -2.14 27.56 0.46
C ALA A 44 -0.76 27.14 0.98
N ALA A 45 -0.28 27.77 2.07
CA ALA A 45 0.98 27.39 2.71
C ALA A 45 0.92 25.98 3.33
N ALA A 46 -0.20 25.61 3.95
CA ALA A 46 -0.41 24.26 4.49
C ALA A 46 -0.44 23.21 3.38
N ASN A 47 -1.17 23.48 2.29
CA ASN A 47 -1.23 22.60 1.12
C ASN A 47 0.13 22.45 0.45
N ALA A 48 0.90 23.54 0.32
CA ALA A 48 2.27 23.48 -0.21
C ALA A 48 3.19 22.62 0.66
N ARG A 49 3.08 22.70 1.99
CA ARG A 49 3.85 21.83 2.92
C ARG A 49 3.44 20.37 2.78
N ARG A 50 2.14 20.09 2.71
CA ARG A 50 1.58 18.74 2.51
C ARG A 50 2.10 18.13 1.20
N TRP A 51 2.00 18.87 0.10
CA TRP A 51 2.50 18.46 -1.22
C TRP A 51 4.03 18.24 -1.23
N ALA A 52 4.79 19.09 -0.53
CA ALA A 52 6.24 18.92 -0.41
C ALA A 52 6.60 17.65 0.37
N ALA A 53 5.91 17.37 1.49
CA ALA A 53 6.12 16.15 2.28
C ALA A 53 5.78 14.89 1.48
N HIS A 54 4.64 14.90 0.77
CA HIS A 54 4.23 13.82 -0.12
C HIS A 54 5.31 13.52 -1.19
N ASN A 55 5.79 14.55 -1.89
CA ASN A 55 6.81 14.38 -2.93
C ASN A 55 8.18 13.95 -2.36
N ALA A 56 8.54 14.40 -1.16
CA ALA A 56 9.74 13.94 -0.48
C ALA A 56 9.65 12.44 -0.16
N ALA A 57 8.49 11.97 0.30
CA ALA A 57 8.24 10.56 0.54
C ALA A 57 8.30 9.74 -0.77
N LEU A 58 7.65 10.18 -1.85
CA LEU A 58 7.75 9.56 -3.18
C LEU A 58 9.20 9.49 -3.68
N ALA A 59 9.98 10.56 -3.46
CA ALA A 59 11.38 10.59 -3.83
C ALA A 59 12.24 9.57 -3.06
N GLY A 60 11.87 9.25 -1.81
CA GLY A 60 12.56 8.25 -0.99
C GLY A 60 12.29 6.80 -1.37
N ILE A 61 11.18 6.52 -2.05
CA ILE A 61 10.79 5.15 -2.46
C ILE A 61 10.94 4.88 -3.96
N ARG A 62 11.30 5.90 -4.75
CA ARG A 62 11.58 5.73 -6.19
C ARG A 62 13.05 5.39 -6.43
N GLU A 63 13.31 4.47 -7.36
CA GLU A 63 14.65 4.11 -7.82
C GLU A 63 14.72 4.21 -9.34
N TYR A 64 15.87 4.63 -9.87
CA TYR A 64 16.10 4.68 -11.31
C TYR A 64 16.61 3.33 -11.80
N ASP A 65 15.97 2.77 -12.82
CA ASP A 65 16.41 1.56 -13.51
C ASP A 65 17.11 1.95 -14.82
N PRO A 66 18.46 1.87 -14.89
CA PRO A 66 19.18 2.25 -16.10
C PRO A 66 18.94 1.34 -17.31
N ALA A 67 18.44 0.11 -17.12
CA ALA A 67 18.13 -0.76 -18.26
C ALA A 67 16.84 -0.35 -18.98
N GLU A 68 15.84 0.11 -18.22
CA GLU A 68 14.55 0.56 -18.73
C GLU A 68 14.48 2.08 -18.90
N GLU A 69 15.56 2.79 -18.54
CA GLU A 69 15.67 4.26 -18.52
C GLU A 69 14.50 4.96 -17.81
N THR A 70 13.99 4.36 -16.74
CA THR A 70 12.77 4.82 -16.05
C THR A 70 12.89 4.76 -14.53
N TYR A 71 12.03 5.53 -13.85
CA TYR A 71 11.88 5.46 -12.41
C TYR A 71 10.79 4.47 -12.03
N ILE A 72 11.08 3.68 -10.99
CA ILE A 72 10.14 2.73 -10.42
C ILE A 72 9.90 3.04 -8.96
N TYR A 73 8.66 2.83 -8.50
CA TYR A 73 8.36 2.86 -7.08
C TYR A 73 8.58 1.48 -6.47
N THR A 74 9.36 1.45 -5.39
CA THR A 74 9.70 0.20 -4.69
C THR A 74 8.72 -0.17 -3.58
N ARG A 75 7.81 0.74 -3.24
CA ARG A 75 6.79 0.59 -2.20
C ARG A 75 5.46 1.17 -2.68
N TYR A 76 4.41 0.94 -1.92
CA TYR A 76 3.10 1.53 -2.14
C TYR A 76 3.16 3.06 -2.20
N HIS A 77 2.38 3.65 -3.10
CA HIS A 77 2.48 5.06 -3.47
C HIS A 77 1.16 5.67 -3.97
N TYR A 78 0.03 4.97 -3.79
CA TYR A 78 -1.31 5.41 -4.24
C TYR A 78 -2.10 6.18 -3.17
N ALA A 79 -1.51 6.43 -2.00
CA ALA A 79 -2.08 7.25 -0.93
C ALA A 79 -1.32 8.57 -0.77
N ASP A 80 -1.90 9.49 -0.02
CA ASP A 80 -1.19 10.68 0.38
C ASP A 80 -0.12 10.37 1.44
N LEU A 81 1.12 10.19 0.98
CA LEU A 81 2.29 9.91 1.81
C LEU A 81 2.70 11.05 2.76
N SER A 82 2.02 12.20 2.75
CA SER A 82 2.21 13.22 3.79
C SER A 82 1.48 12.89 5.11
N GLU A 83 0.43 12.08 5.03
CA GLU A 83 -0.36 11.62 6.18
C GLU A 83 -0.26 10.10 6.37
N PHE A 84 -0.02 9.36 5.28
CA PHE A 84 0.07 7.91 5.28
C PHE A 84 1.45 7.41 5.70
N ASP A 85 1.52 6.71 6.82
CA ASP A 85 2.74 6.04 7.29
C ASP A 85 2.93 4.70 6.56
N LEU A 86 3.95 4.64 5.69
CA LEU A 86 4.30 3.44 4.95
C LEU A 86 4.77 2.30 5.85
N ASP A 87 5.28 2.57 7.05
CA ASP A 87 5.80 1.54 7.95
C ASP A 87 4.79 1.11 9.02
N GLU A 88 3.60 1.73 9.04
CA GLU A 88 2.55 1.35 9.97
C GLU A 88 2.07 -0.08 9.69
N GLU A 89 2.08 -0.93 10.72
CA GLU A 89 1.63 -2.32 10.66
C GLU A 89 0.12 -2.45 10.85
N SER A 90 -0.49 -3.37 10.11
CA SER A 90 -1.92 -3.67 10.26
C SER A 90 -2.16 -4.33 11.62
N ARG A 91 -3.06 -3.74 12.42
CA ARG A 91 -3.48 -4.28 13.73
C ARG A 91 -4.75 -5.11 13.65
N LEU A 92 -5.25 -5.33 12.44
CA LEU A 92 -6.51 -6.03 12.23
C LEU A 92 -6.30 -7.53 12.50
N PRO A 93 -7.03 -8.12 13.47
CA PRO A 93 -6.88 -9.53 13.80
C PRO A 93 -7.49 -10.40 12.69
N PRO A 94 -7.17 -11.71 12.66
CA PRO A 94 -7.98 -12.67 11.92
C PRO A 94 -9.41 -12.76 12.49
N MET A 95 -10.29 -13.49 11.80
CA MET A 95 -11.62 -13.86 12.29
C MET A 95 -12.60 -12.71 12.53
N ARG A 96 -12.42 -11.53 11.91
CA ARG A 96 -13.24 -10.33 12.23
C ARG A 96 -14.74 -10.49 12.01
N HIS A 97 -15.14 -11.43 11.14
CA HIS A 97 -16.54 -11.64 10.76
C HIS A 97 -17.09 -13.01 11.18
N THR A 98 -16.37 -13.81 11.98
CA THR A 98 -16.81 -15.16 12.38
C THR A 98 -17.80 -15.16 13.54
N ALA A 99 -17.81 -14.10 14.36
CA ALA A 99 -18.70 -14.02 15.53
C ALA A 99 -20.16 -13.69 15.18
N ALA A 100 -20.44 -13.19 13.97
CA ALA A 100 -21.77 -12.81 13.55
C ALA A 100 -22.50 -14.01 12.91
N THR A 101 -23.64 -14.41 13.49
CA THR A 101 -24.56 -15.33 12.82
C THR A 101 -25.41 -14.56 11.82
N TYR A 102 -25.25 -14.83 10.53
CA TYR A 102 -26.01 -14.15 9.49
C TYR A 102 -27.32 -14.89 9.18
N ALA A 103 -28.45 -14.22 9.44
CA ALA A 103 -29.77 -14.70 9.00
C ALA A 103 -30.05 -14.28 7.54
N PRO A 104 -30.45 -15.19 6.65
CA PRO A 104 -30.95 -14.86 5.31
C PRO A 104 -32.16 -13.90 5.34
N PRO A 105 -32.45 -13.15 4.26
CA PRO A 105 -31.89 -13.31 2.91
C PRO A 105 -30.95 -12.18 2.45
N ALA A 106 -30.85 -11.05 3.17
CA ALA A 106 -30.20 -9.85 2.61
C ALA A 106 -28.78 -9.55 3.14
N ARG A 107 -28.42 -10.00 4.36
CA ARG A 107 -27.14 -9.61 4.99
C ARG A 107 -25.97 -10.57 4.75
N ALA A 108 -26.24 -11.81 4.32
CA ALA A 108 -25.20 -12.84 4.21
C ALA A 108 -24.23 -12.60 3.03
N LEU A 109 -24.69 -12.02 1.92
CA LEU A 109 -23.84 -11.79 0.73
C LEU A 109 -22.97 -10.53 0.84
N HIS A 110 -23.32 -9.57 1.71
CA HIS A 110 -22.57 -8.32 1.86
C HIS A 110 -21.14 -8.50 2.41
N PHE A 111 -20.81 -9.70 2.90
CA PHE A 111 -19.50 -10.01 3.47
C PHE A 111 -18.67 -10.97 2.60
N LEU A 112 -19.19 -11.39 1.44
CA LEU A 112 -18.42 -12.16 0.48
C LEU A 112 -17.52 -11.19 -0.30
N CYS A 113 -16.22 -11.27 -0.03
CA CYS A 113 -15.22 -10.46 -0.69
C CYS A 113 -14.27 -11.37 -1.46
N ASP A 114 -13.69 -10.88 -2.53
CA ASP A 114 -12.59 -11.60 -3.14
C ASP A 114 -11.38 -11.53 -2.21
N MET A 115 -10.66 -12.65 -2.11
CA MET A 115 -9.53 -12.78 -1.19
C MET A 115 -8.34 -13.45 -1.84
N ILE A 116 -7.16 -13.14 -1.32
CA ILE A 116 -5.87 -13.69 -1.70
C ILE A 116 -5.26 -14.42 -0.51
N ASN A 117 -4.88 -15.68 -0.71
CA ASN A 117 -4.03 -16.43 0.21
C ASN A 117 -2.65 -16.56 -0.42
N VAL A 118 -1.63 -15.96 0.19
CA VAL A 118 -0.24 -16.17 -0.25
C VAL A 118 0.21 -17.56 0.19
N LEU A 119 0.64 -18.38 -0.78
CA LEU A 119 1.02 -19.77 -0.56
C LEU A 119 2.53 -19.94 -0.45
N ALA A 120 3.29 -19.21 -1.27
CA ALA A 120 4.74 -19.27 -1.27
C ALA A 120 5.34 -17.97 -1.81
N VAL A 121 6.51 -17.59 -1.29
CA VAL A 121 7.37 -16.57 -1.88
C VAL A 121 8.73 -17.20 -2.15
N ARG A 122 9.16 -17.17 -3.40
CA ARG A 122 10.38 -17.84 -3.87
C ARG A 122 11.33 -16.85 -4.50
N ILE A 123 12.61 -16.98 -4.17
CA ILE A 123 13.68 -16.26 -4.87
C ILE A 123 14.01 -17.06 -6.13
N ILE A 124 14.13 -16.38 -7.26
CA ILE A 124 14.65 -16.97 -8.50
C ILE A 124 16.02 -16.37 -8.73
N LEU A 125 17.06 -17.20 -8.57
CA LEU A 125 18.44 -16.81 -8.82
C LEU A 125 18.69 -16.65 -10.33
N PRO A 126 19.61 -15.76 -10.74
CA PRO A 126 20.06 -15.72 -12.12
C PRO A 126 20.75 -17.04 -12.49
N SER A 127 20.58 -17.50 -13.73
CA SER A 127 21.20 -18.74 -14.21
C SER A 127 22.72 -18.72 -14.02
N SER A 128 23.26 -19.87 -13.58
CA SER A 128 24.68 -20.08 -13.31
C SER A 128 25.56 -20.16 -14.57
N ASP A 129 24.99 -20.13 -15.77
CA ASP A 129 25.70 -20.23 -17.05
C ASP A 129 26.60 -19.02 -17.37
N ARG A 130 26.66 -18.02 -16.48
CA ARG A 130 27.61 -16.92 -16.63
C ARG A 130 29.01 -17.41 -16.26
N SER A 131 29.89 -17.46 -17.26
CA SER A 131 31.32 -17.81 -17.14
C SER A 131 32.14 -16.83 -16.28
N ASP A 132 31.53 -15.76 -15.75
CA ASP A 132 32.19 -14.70 -14.99
C ASP A 132 32.34 -14.99 -13.49
N GLY A 133 32.04 -16.22 -13.04
CA GLY A 133 32.17 -16.59 -11.62
C GLY A 133 31.20 -15.83 -10.71
N GLY A 134 30.18 -15.17 -11.28
CA GLY A 134 29.19 -14.36 -10.57
C GLY A 134 28.02 -15.14 -9.95
N GLY A 135 28.09 -16.48 -10.01
CA GLY A 135 27.09 -17.37 -9.42
C GLY A 135 26.93 -17.14 -7.91
N VAL A 136 25.69 -17.23 -7.43
CA VAL A 136 25.41 -17.14 -6.00
C VAL A 136 25.76 -18.48 -5.35
N GLY A 137 26.92 -18.54 -4.69
CA GLY A 137 27.36 -19.75 -3.99
C GLY A 137 26.52 -20.01 -2.74
N PHE A 138 26.13 -21.26 -2.54
CA PHE A 138 25.39 -21.71 -1.36
C PHE A 138 26.32 -22.10 -0.20
N PRO A 139 25.85 -22.03 1.06
CA PRO A 139 24.55 -21.51 1.47
C PRO A 139 24.53 -19.96 1.50
N ILE A 140 23.36 -19.38 1.25
CA ILE A 140 23.14 -17.93 1.34
C ILE A 140 22.36 -17.55 2.59
N SER A 141 22.65 -16.37 3.13
CA SER A 141 21.94 -15.81 4.29
C SER A 141 21.09 -14.63 3.83
N VAL A 142 19.79 -14.86 3.69
CA VAL A 142 18.80 -13.91 3.18
C VAL A 142 18.11 -13.21 4.33
N TYR A 143 17.98 -11.88 4.24
CA TYR A 143 17.20 -11.09 5.19
C TYR A 143 16.46 -9.96 4.47
N GLY A 144 15.57 -9.28 5.18
CA GLY A 144 14.72 -8.22 4.64
C GLY A 144 13.25 -8.48 4.91
N SER A 145 12.38 -7.95 4.07
CA SER A 145 10.94 -8.07 4.24
C SER A 145 10.19 -8.29 2.94
N VAL A 146 9.09 -9.03 3.05
CA VAL A 146 8.03 -9.09 2.05
C VAL A 146 6.74 -8.70 2.75
N ILE A 147 6.09 -7.66 2.25
CA ILE A 147 4.92 -7.03 2.88
C ILE A 147 3.77 -7.09 1.88
N ALA A 148 2.62 -7.62 2.31
CA ALA A 148 1.37 -7.42 1.60
C ALA A 148 0.64 -6.20 2.16
N ARG A 149 -0.06 -5.47 1.29
CA ARG A 149 -1.03 -4.44 1.65
C ARG A 149 -2.32 -4.71 0.92
N ASP A 150 -3.40 -4.75 1.67
CA ASP A 150 -4.72 -4.97 1.15
C ASP A 150 -5.65 -3.81 1.48
N GLN A 151 -6.87 -3.84 0.95
CA GLN A 151 -7.74 -2.67 0.94
C GLN A 151 -8.55 -2.46 2.21
N LEU A 152 -8.16 -3.15 3.30
CA LEU A 152 -8.79 -2.95 4.60
C LEU A 152 -8.23 -1.72 5.30
N ASP A 153 -6.90 -1.56 5.26
CA ASP A 153 -6.21 -0.42 5.84
C ASP A 153 -4.95 0.00 5.07
N TYR A 154 -4.55 -0.74 4.03
CA TYR A 154 -3.28 -0.56 3.29
C TYR A 154 -2.02 -0.63 4.16
N LYS A 155 -2.13 -1.05 5.42
CA LYS A 155 -1.00 -1.13 6.36
C LYS A 155 -0.17 -2.39 6.10
N CYS A 156 1.03 -2.43 6.68
CA CYS A 156 1.95 -3.53 6.47
C CYS A 156 1.39 -4.83 7.05
N VAL A 157 1.23 -5.85 6.20
CA VAL A 157 1.03 -7.24 6.61
C VAL A 157 2.27 -8.04 6.22
N HIS A 158 3.10 -8.38 7.20
CA HIS A 158 4.35 -9.09 6.93
C HIS A 158 4.12 -10.54 6.49
N LEU A 159 4.50 -10.84 5.25
CA LEU A 159 4.59 -12.21 4.73
C LEU A 159 5.91 -12.85 5.14
N PHE A 160 6.98 -12.07 5.13
CA PHE A 160 8.33 -12.46 5.56
C PHE A 160 9.01 -11.26 6.21
N ARG A 161 9.71 -11.47 7.33
CA ARG A 161 10.52 -10.44 7.98
C ARG A 161 11.69 -11.07 8.72
N ARG A 162 12.91 -10.74 8.30
CA ARG A 162 14.16 -11.17 8.95
C ARG A 162 15.11 -9.98 9.04
N CYS A 163 15.70 -9.75 10.22
CA CYS A 163 16.71 -8.72 10.39
C CYS A 163 18.07 -9.23 9.91
N ARG A 164 19.04 -8.33 9.79
CA ARG A 164 20.39 -8.72 9.40
C ARG A 164 20.98 -9.72 10.38
N ASP A 165 20.72 -9.61 11.68
CA ASP A 165 21.36 -10.49 12.69
C ASP A 165 20.73 -11.89 12.76
N ASP A 166 19.49 -12.04 12.28
CA ASP A 166 18.77 -13.32 12.16
C ASP A 166 18.29 -13.54 10.71
N PRO A 167 19.21 -13.84 9.76
CA PRO A 167 18.85 -14.13 8.38
C PRO A 167 18.35 -15.58 8.21
N GLN A 168 17.49 -15.82 7.23
CA GLN A 168 17.17 -17.19 6.78
C GLN A 168 18.37 -17.77 6.02
N LEU A 169 18.87 -18.92 6.46
CA LEU A 169 19.88 -19.70 5.75
C LEU A 169 19.20 -20.56 4.67
N ILE A 170 19.61 -20.41 3.42
CA ILE A 170 19.17 -21.25 2.30
C ILE A 170 20.36 -22.09 1.87
N THR A 171 20.21 -23.42 1.89
CA THR A 171 21.36 -24.34 1.75
C THR A 171 21.59 -24.87 0.35
N SER A 172 20.55 -24.88 -0.48
CA SER A 172 20.60 -25.35 -1.86
C SER A 172 19.69 -24.51 -2.75
N GLU A 173 19.85 -24.68 -4.07
CA GLU A 173 19.00 -24.05 -5.09
C GLU A 173 17.54 -24.53 -5.03
N ASP A 174 17.32 -25.76 -4.54
CA ASP A 174 15.99 -26.35 -4.38
C ASP A 174 15.19 -25.71 -3.21
N GLU A 175 15.87 -25.02 -2.28
CA GLU A 175 15.30 -24.45 -1.05
C GLU A 175 15.06 -22.94 -1.11
N LEU A 176 14.94 -22.34 -2.30
CA LEU A 176 14.78 -20.89 -2.48
C LEU A 176 13.42 -20.31 -2.02
N SER A 177 12.62 -21.08 -1.29
CA SER A 177 11.35 -20.63 -0.70
C SER A 177 11.60 -19.94 0.64
N LEU A 178 11.04 -18.74 0.81
CA LEU A 178 11.07 -18.03 2.09
C LEU A 178 10.11 -18.67 3.09
N ILE A 179 10.53 -18.76 4.35
CA ILE A 179 9.66 -19.21 5.45
C ILE A 179 8.71 -18.07 5.79
N LEU A 180 7.46 -18.19 5.34
CA LEU A 180 6.45 -17.16 5.57
C LEU A 180 6.07 -17.10 7.05
N THR A 181 6.07 -15.91 7.62
CA THR A 181 5.63 -15.63 9.00
C THR A 181 4.19 -15.15 9.07
N GLY A 182 3.57 -14.87 7.92
CA GLY A 182 2.20 -14.42 7.76
C GLY A 182 1.70 -14.65 6.33
N PRO A 183 0.50 -14.15 5.98
CA PRO A 183 -0.37 -13.32 6.80
C PRO A 183 -1.16 -14.17 7.80
N HIS A 184 -1.46 -13.63 8.98
CA HIS A 184 -2.31 -14.34 9.95
C HIS A 184 -3.80 -14.25 9.63
N ARG A 185 -4.18 -13.45 8.63
CA ARG A 185 -5.55 -13.19 8.19
C ARG A 185 -5.66 -13.28 6.67
N GLY A 186 -6.88 -13.48 6.17
CA GLY A 186 -7.17 -13.36 4.74
C GLY A 186 -6.85 -11.95 4.22
N LEU A 187 -6.27 -11.86 3.01
CA LEU A 187 -6.01 -10.58 2.35
C LEU A 187 -7.18 -10.23 1.44
N VAL A 188 -7.80 -9.07 1.64
CA VAL A 188 -9.01 -8.66 0.91
C VAL A 188 -8.66 -7.92 -0.37
N LEU A 189 -9.33 -8.29 -1.47
CA LEU A 189 -9.13 -7.73 -2.79
C LEU A 189 -10.46 -7.19 -3.34
N TYR A 190 -10.55 -5.88 -3.55
CA TYR A 190 -11.66 -5.22 -4.24
C TYR A 190 -11.25 -4.65 -5.61
N ASP A 191 -10.10 -4.00 -5.67
CA ASP A 191 -9.50 -3.33 -6.82
C ASP A 191 -8.05 -3.80 -6.99
N ALA A 192 -7.17 -3.56 -6.01
CA ALA A 192 -5.78 -4.01 -6.08
C ALA A 192 -5.21 -4.44 -4.73
N LEU A 193 -4.29 -5.41 -4.78
CA LEU A 193 -3.44 -5.82 -3.66
C LEU A 193 -1.98 -5.59 -4.00
N TYR A 194 -1.21 -5.09 -3.05
CA TYR A 194 0.17 -4.69 -3.27
C TYR A 194 1.11 -5.59 -2.48
N ILE A 195 2.21 -6.02 -3.11
CA ILE A 195 3.27 -6.79 -2.44
C ILE A 195 4.58 -6.05 -2.60
N GLU A 196 5.11 -5.53 -1.51
CA GLU A 196 6.43 -4.90 -1.43
C GLU A 196 7.48 -5.94 -1.09
N VAL A 197 8.57 -5.93 -1.84
CA VAL A 197 9.72 -6.80 -1.64
C VAL A 197 10.93 -5.91 -1.36
N ASP A 198 11.68 -6.20 -0.30
CA ASP A 198 13.04 -5.68 -0.06
C ASP A 198 13.88 -6.79 0.56
N LEU A 199 14.65 -7.50 -0.26
CA LEU A 199 15.48 -8.64 0.13
C LEU A 199 16.95 -8.37 -0.15
N LYS A 200 17.79 -8.76 0.81
CA LYS A 200 19.24 -8.58 0.83
C LYS A 200 19.89 -9.89 1.25
N MET A 201 21.16 -10.06 0.89
CA MET A 201 21.96 -11.18 1.38
C MET A 201 23.26 -10.72 2.04
N LYS A 202 23.66 -11.46 3.07
CA LYS A 202 25.03 -11.38 3.58
C LYS A 202 25.97 -12.09 2.62
N VAL A 203 27.09 -11.46 2.31
CA VAL A 203 28.20 -12.12 1.62
C VAL A 203 29.00 -12.90 2.66
N LYS A 204 29.26 -14.19 2.41
CA LYS A 204 30.21 -14.98 3.22
C LYS A 204 31.64 -14.54 2.90
N GLY A 205 32.46 -14.25 3.91
CA GLY A 205 33.90 -14.04 3.67
C GLY A 205 34.65 -13.26 4.73
N ASP A 206 34.12 -12.18 5.30
CA ASP A 206 34.92 -11.32 6.17
C ASP A 206 34.14 -10.92 7.44
N GLN A 207 34.67 -11.33 8.59
CA GLN A 207 34.22 -10.86 9.91
C GLN A 207 34.59 -9.38 10.17
N GLN A 208 35.00 -8.64 9.15
CA GLN A 208 35.22 -7.20 9.27
C GLN A 208 33.88 -6.47 9.13
N GLN A 209 33.59 -5.68 10.16
CA GLN A 209 32.40 -4.85 10.40
C GLN A 209 32.09 -3.79 9.32
N GLY A 210 32.56 -3.96 8.07
CA GLY A 210 32.44 -2.97 6.99
C GLY A 210 32.08 -3.55 5.61
N CYS A 211 31.72 -4.84 5.50
CA CYS A 211 31.42 -5.44 4.19
C CYS A 211 29.98 -5.13 3.72
N LYS A 212 29.84 -4.86 2.40
CA LYS A 212 28.61 -4.42 1.74
C LYS A 212 27.66 -5.60 1.54
N ASP A 213 26.50 -5.55 2.18
CA ASP A 213 25.42 -6.50 1.88
C ASP A 213 25.01 -6.40 0.40
N LYS A 214 24.75 -7.54 -0.25
CA LYS A 214 24.34 -7.56 -1.66
C LYS A 214 22.82 -7.49 -1.74
N ARG A 215 22.30 -6.54 -2.51
CA ARG A 215 20.87 -6.43 -2.83
C ARG A 215 20.46 -7.66 -3.65
N LEU A 216 19.36 -8.31 -3.27
CA LEU A 216 18.81 -9.44 -4.01
C LEU A 216 17.68 -8.99 -4.93
N SER A 217 16.64 -8.40 -4.33
CA SER A 217 15.45 -7.95 -5.03
C SER A 217 14.78 -6.84 -4.23
N LYS A 218 14.27 -5.81 -4.91
CA LYS A 218 13.47 -4.77 -4.28
C LYS A 218 12.46 -4.23 -5.29
N GLY A 219 11.21 -4.06 -4.88
CA GLY A 219 10.17 -3.57 -5.79
C GLY A 219 8.76 -3.79 -5.28
N LEU A 220 7.81 -3.38 -6.11
CA LEU A 220 6.37 -3.48 -5.87
C LEU A 220 5.74 -4.40 -6.92
N ILE A 221 5.02 -5.42 -6.48
CA ILE A 221 4.10 -6.21 -7.30
C ILE A 221 2.69 -5.67 -7.05
N VAL A 222 1.93 -5.46 -8.13
CA VAL A 222 0.52 -5.09 -8.06
C VAL A 222 -0.32 -6.24 -8.58
N LEU A 223 -1.23 -6.75 -7.77
CA LEU A 223 -2.24 -7.72 -8.16
C LEU A 223 -3.54 -6.98 -8.44
N ASP A 224 -3.89 -6.85 -9.71
CA ASP A 224 -5.12 -6.20 -10.18
C ASP A 224 -6.30 -7.18 -10.07
N GLY A 225 -7.28 -6.86 -9.22
CA GLY A 225 -8.48 -7.64 -8.96
C GLY A 225 -9.45 -7.70 -10.14
N VAL A 226 -9.49 -6.67 -10.98
CA VAL A 226 -10.28 -6.69 -12.23
C VAL A 226 -9.66 -7.68 -13.21
N LEU A 227 -8.33 -7.67 -13.36
CA LEU A 227 -7.65 -8.64 -14.19
C LEU A 227 -7.75 -10.07 -13.63
N LEU A 228 -7.72 -10.23 -12.31
CA LEU A 228 -7.83 -11.56 -11.69
C LEU A 228 -9.22 -12.16 -11.84
N SER A 229 -10.27 -11.36 -11.64
CA SER A 229 -11.67 -11.81 -11.75
C SER A 229 -12.05 -12.22 -13.17
N THR A 230 -11.62 -11.44 -14.18
CA THR A 230 -11.90 -11.73 -15.60
C THR A 230 -11.23 -13.01 -16.12
N ASN A 231 -10.15 -13.45 -15.46
CA ASN A 231 -9.41 -14.66 -15.83
C ASN A 231 -9.92 -15.94 -15.14
N LEU A 232 -11.04 -15.89 -14.40
CA LEU A 232 -11.70 -17.07 -13.85
C LEU A 232 -12.89 -17.47 -14.73
N SER A 233 -12.98 -18.76 -15.05
CA SER A 233 -14.21 -19.32 -15.62
C SER A 233 -15.36 -19.18 -14.61
N ASP A 234 -16.59 -18.94 -15.07
CA ASP A 234 -17.80 -18.82 -14.24
C ASP A 234 -18.01 -19.97 -13.24
N HIS A 235 -17.39 -21.13 -13.49
CA HIS A 235 -17.49 -22.31 -12.63
C HIS A 235 -16.37 -22.41 -11.57
N LEU A 236 -15.26 -21.68 -11.73
CA LEU A 236 -14.15 -21.70 -10.80
C LEU A 236 -14.31 -20.58 -9.77
N ARG A 237 -14.37 -20.96 -8.50
CA ARG A 237 -14.36 -20.01 -7.37
C ARG A 237 -12.97 -19.75 -6.82
N ALA A 238 -11.98 -20.55 -7.22
CA ALA A 238 -10.61 -20.40 -6.77
C ALA A 238 -9.64 -20.79 -7.88
N ALA A 239 -8.50 -20.11 -7.94
CA ALA A 239 -7.39 -20.45 -8.82
C ALA A 239 -6.05 -20.14 -8.14
N VAL A 240 -5.08 -21.05 -8.29
CA VAL A 240 -3.70 -20.77 -7.92
C VAL A 240 -3.03 -20.05 -9.07
N LYS A 241 -2.40 -18.92 -8.78
CA LYS A 241 -1.71 -18.05 -9.74
C LYS A 241 -0.34 -17.66 -9.19
N THR A 242 0.49 -17.13 -10.07
CA THR A 242 1.81 -16.63 -9.74
C THR A 242 1.94 -15.18 -10.20
N ALA A 243 2.60 -14.36 -9.41
CA ALA A 243 3.08 -13.05 -9.83
C ALA A 243 4.59 -12.98 -9.58
N THR A 244 5.31 -12.32 -10.48
CA THR A 244 6.77 -12.23 -10.41
C THR A 244 7.17 -10.77 -10.32
N LEU A 245 8.00 -10.43 -9.35
CA LEU A 245 8.82 -9.24 -9.39
C LEU A 245 10.06 -9.58 -10.21
N ASP A 246 10.11 -9.07 -11.43
CA ASP A 246 11.19 -9.38 -12.36
C ASP A 246 12.54 -8.82 -11.92
N ARG A 247 13.59 -9.48 -12.40
CA ARG A 247 14.97 -9.06 -12.24
C ARG A 247 15.16 -7.68 -12.90
N ARG A 248 16.00 -6.84 -12.30
CA ARG A 248 16.39 -5.54 -12.86
C ARG A 248 17.90 -5.39 -12.96
N SER A 249 18.37 -4.33 -13.60
CA SER A 249 19.80 -4.01 -13.72
C SER A 249 20.51 -3.94 -12.36
N THR A 250 19.83 -3.40 -11.34
CA THR A 250 20.35 -3.22 -9.97
C THR A 250 19.94 -4.33 -8.99
N MET A 251 19.06 -5.25 -9.41
CA MET A 251 18.46 -6.31 -8.59
C MET A 251 18.66 -7.66 -9.25
N PRO A 252 19.64 -8.47 -8.82
CA PRO A 252 20.05 -9.63 -9.57
C PRO A 252 19.05 -10.78 -9.60
N CYS A 253 18.09 -10.82 -8.65
CA CYS A 253 17.16 -11.92 -8.49
C CYS A 253 15.72 -11.47 -8.71
N ALA A 254 14.92 -12.35 -9.33
CA ALA A 254 13.48 -12.18 -9.37
C ALA A 254 12.86 -12.79 -8.10
N VAL A 255 11.63 -12.36 -7.76
CA VAL A 255 10.86 -12.94 -6.65
C VAL A 255 9.50 -13.34 -7.16
N GLN A 256 9.18 -14.62 -7.05
CA GLN A 256 7.88 -15.16 -7.45
C GLN A 256 7.00 -15.36 -6.22
N VAL A 257 5.81 -14.79 -6.26
CA VAL A 257 4.75 -15.00 -5.28
C VAL A 257 3.72 -15.95 -5.87
N THR A 258 3.53 -17.10 -5.24
CA THR A 258 2.43 -18.02 -5.53
C THR A 258 1.29 -17.73 -4.58
N TYR A 259 0.08 -17.57 -5.10
CA TYR A 259 -1.10 -17.24 -4.30
C TYR A 259 -2.35 -17.95 -4.83
N ALA A 260 -3.29 -18.23 -3.94
CA ALA A 260 -4.64 -18.63 -4.30
C ALA A 260 -5.54 -17.41 -4.30
N TYR A 261 -6.16 -17.13 -5.43
CA TYR A 261 -7.25 -16.17 -5.56
C TYR A 261 -8.57 -16.91 -5.37
N VAL A 262 -9.42 -16.40 -4.49
CA VAL A 262 -10.72 -16.99 -4.16
C VAL A 262 -11.80 -15.92 -4.31
N THR A 263 -12.76 -16.15 -5.20
CA THR A 263 -13.90 -15.25 -5.39
C THR A 263 -14.97 -15.50 -4.35
N ARG A 264 -15.64 -14.43 -3.91
CA ARG A 264 -16.73 -14.53 -2.91
C ARG A 264 -16.30 -15.35 -1.68
N ALA A 265 -15.10 -15.11 -1.19
CA ALA A 265 -14.48 -15.86 -0.11
C ALA A 265 -15.03 -15.44 1.27
N VAL A 266 -14.87 -16.34 2.23
CA VAL A 266 -15.08 -16.10 3.65
C VAL A 266 -13.78 -16.47 4.36
N GLU A 267 -13.34 -15.62 5.29
CA GLU A 267 -12.21 -15.93 6.15
C GLU A 267 -12.60 -17.00 7.17
N ALA A 268 -11.82 -18.08 7.23
CA ALA A 268 -11.97 -19.14 8.24
C ALA A 268 -10.60 -19.41 8.89
N THR A 269 -10.62 -19.73 10.18
CA THR A 269 -9.42 -20.06 10.96
C THR A 269 -9.57 -21.47 11.50
N VAL A 270 -8.54 -22.29 11.37
CA VAL A 270 -8.54 -23.68 11.83
C VAL A 270 -7.49 -23.93 12.90
N SER A 271 -7.93 -24.64 13.94
CA SER A 271 -7.16 -25.41 14.93
C SER A 271 -6.34 -26.55 14.35
N VAL A 272 -5.01 -26.64 14.49
CA VAL A 272 -4.32 -27.93 14.28
C VAL A 272 -3.43 -28.22 15.48
N GLU A 273 -3.71 -29.31 16.18
CA GLU A 273 -2.89 -29.82 17.28
C GLU A 273 -2.17 -31.09 16.83
N LEU A 274 -0.85 -31.14 17.04
CA LEU A 274 -0.08 -32.36 16.82
C LEU A 274 -0.16 -33.22 18.09
N LEU A 275 -0.90 -34.31 18.03
CA LEU A 275 -0.94 -35.28 19.13
C LEU A 275 0.31 -36.16 19.05
N HIS A 276 1.16 -36.07 20.07
CA HIS A 276 2.22 -37.05 20.26
C HIS A 276 1.62 -38.35 20.77
N ASP A 277 1.89 -39.45 20.07
CA ASP A 277 1.62 -40.77 20.59
C ASP A 277 2.50 -40.98 21.83
N GLN A 278 1.89 -40.99 23.02
CA GLN A 278 2.56 -41.45 24.22
C GLN A 278 2.63 -42.96 24.09
N GLY A 279 3.71 -43.43 23.46
CA GLY A 279 3.98 -44.86 23.29
C GLY A 279 3.73 -45.62 24.59
N GLY A 280 2.77 -46.53 24.54
CA GLY A 280 2.59 -47.61 25.50
C GLY A 280 3.50 -48.78 25.18
#